data_AF-A0A931QSQ3-F1
#
_entry.id   AF-A0A931QSQ3-F1
#
_cell.length_a   1.000
_cell.length_b   1.000
_cell.length_c   1.000
_cell.angle_alpha   90.00
_cell.angle_beta   90.00
_cell.angle_gamma   90.00
#
_symmetry.space_group_name_H-M   'P 1'
#
loop_
_entity.id
_entity.type
_entity.pdbx_description
1 polymer ?
#
loop_
_entity_poly.entity_id
_entity_poly.type
_entity_poly.pdbx_seq_one_letter_code
_entity_poly.pdbx_strand_id
1 'polypeptide(L)'
;MEWLKKILGEEVYKTIPENVLKTLTEKVGSKKILVEEKDGDYIPKTRFDEVNTKKADLDKELATTKESLAKVQTDFDNLEKEKAGGSKTLEDKVTDLTKQLTDMQTQLKDKDTQLNLRDRRSSVEKELRARHVNENYLNMLMNEFERKNPLDKLEIVDGKIKDAENIFKPFQESNKDLFGEVKRQGYTPKDGEGNGAGEYYTMEQLKSMPKSEVAANMEKAEKSLAYHQNNQGK
;
A
#
# COMPACT_ATOMS: atom_id res chain seq x y z
N MET A 1 -27.79 -8.43 -3.41
CA MET A 1 -27.43 -7.02 -3.66
C MET A 1 -27.40 -6.19 -2.37
N GLU A 2 -28.46 -6.22 -1.55
CA GLU A 2 -28.54 -5.46 -0.27
C GLU A 2 -27.36 -5.69 0.70
N TRP A 3 -26.88 -6.93 0.82
CA TRP A 3 -25.76 -7.25 1.71
C TRP A 3 -24.44 -6.59 1.27
N LEU A 4 -24.21 -6.45 -0.05
CA LEU A 4 -23.02 -5.80 -0.60
C LEU A 4 -23.05 -4.29 -0.32
N LYS A 5 -24.23 -3.69 -0.49
CA LYS A 5 -24.51 -2.28 -0.15
C LYS A 5 -24.34 -2.01 1.34
N LYS A 6 -24.74 -2.95 2.20
CA LYS A 6 -24.59 -2.86 3.66
C LYS A 6 -23.12 -2.93 4.12
N ILE A 7 -22.26 -3.67 3.40
CA ILE A 7 -20.83 -3.80 3.71
C ILE A 7 -20.02 -2.62 3.16
N LEU A 8 -20.28 -2.23 1.92
CA LEU A 8 -19.53 -1.18 1.24
C LEU A 8 -19.97 0.23 1.67
N GLY A 9 -21.18 0.36 2.21
CA GLY A 9 -21.81 1.66 2.46
C GLY A 9 -22.39 2.25 1.16
N GLU A 10 -23.37 3.13 1.33
CA GLU A 10 -24.20 3.62 0.22
C GLU A 10 -23.44 4.52 -0.76
N GLU A 11 -22.42 5.24 -0.30
CA GLU A 11 -21.56 6.07 -1.16
C GLU A 11 -20.63 5.24 -2.05
N VAL A 12 -19.98 4.22 -1.49
CA VAL A 12 -19.05 3.35 -2.23
C VAL A 12 -19.81 2.42 -3.17
N TYR A 13 -20.99 1.94 -2.76
CA TYR A 13 -21.80 1.09 -3.63
C TYR A 13 -22.22 1.79 -4.92
N LYS A 14 -22.49 3.10 -4.88
CA LYS A 14 -22.90 3.89 -6.05
C LYS A 14 -21.76 4.22 -7.01
N THR A 15 -20.51 4.13 -6.56
CA THR A 15 -19.34 4.44 -7.40
C THR A 15 -18.80 3.22 -8.16
N ILE A 16 -19.32 2.02 -7.87
CA ILE A 16 -18.90 0.80 -8.55
C ILE A 16 -19.71 0.61 -9.85
N PRO A 17 -19.04 0.45 -11.00
CA PRO A 17 -19.70 0.17 -12.27
C PRO A 17 -20.60 -1.08 -12.22
N GLU A 18 -21.75 -1.03 -12.89
CA GLU A 18 -22.80 -2.05 -12.80
C GLU A 18 -22.33 -3.44 -13.29
N ASN A 19 -21.43 -3.48 -14.27
CA ASN A 19 -20.74 -4.69 -14.75
C ASN A 19 -19.84 -5.32 -13.68
N VAL A 20 -19.16 -4.49 -12.88
CA VAL A 20 -18.32 -4.95 -11.77
C VAL A 20 -19.19 -5.46 -10.62
N LEU A 21 -20.30 -4.77 -10.30
CA LEU A 21 -21.28 -5.23 -9.31
C LEU A 21 -21.88 -6.58 -9.70
N LYS A 22 -22.24 -6.76 -10.97
CA LYS A 22 -22.76 -8.02 -11.51
C LYS A 22 -21.73 -9.15 -11.38
N THR A 23 -20.48 -8.90 -11.78
CA THR A 23 -19.38 -9.86 -11.68
C THR A 23 -19.05 -10.23 -10.23
N LEU A 24 -19.05 -9.25 -9.31
CA LEU A 24 -18.87 -9.46 -7.87
C LEU A 24 -19.98 -10.33 -7.30
N THR A 25 -21.21 -10.13 -7.75
CA THR A 25 -22.40 -10.88 -7.30
C THR A 25 -22.41 -12.31 -7.86
N GLU A 26 -21.94 -12.51 -9.09
CA GLU A 26 -21.82 -13.83 -9.72
C GLU A 26 -20.64 -14.65 -9.16
N LYS A 27 -19.58 -13.98 -8.69
CA LYS A 27 -18.39 -14.63 -8.09
C LYS A 27 -18.43 -14.69 -6.56
N VAL A 28 -19.58 -14.41 -5.92
CA VAL A 28 -19.74 -14.52 -4.46
C VAL A 28 -19.44 -15.95 -4.00
N GLY A 29 -18.45 -16.10 -3.11
CA GLY A 29 -17.98 -17.40 -2.64
C GLY A 29 -16.70 -17.90 -3.31
N SER A 30 -16.26 -17.25 -4.39
CA SER A 30 -14.96 -17.51 -5.00
C SER A 30 -13.83 -17.02 -4.10
N LYS A 31 -12.74 -17.79 -3.97
CA LYS A 31 -11.51 -17.35 -3.28
C LYS A 31 -10.79 -16.20 -4.00
N LYS A 32 -11.24 -15.88 -5.22
CA LYS A 32 -10.60 -15.05 -6.23
C LYS A 32 -11.59 -14.01 -6.74
N ILE A 33 -11.28 -12.72 -6.61
CA ILE A 33 -12.03 -11.63 -7.26
C ILE A 33 -11.11 -11.08 -8.35
N LEU A 34 -11.60 -11.07 -9.60
CA LEU A 34 -10.90 -10.53 -10.76
C LEU A 34 -11.39 -9.11 -11.01
N VAL A 35 -10.47 -8.17 -11.20
CA VAL A 35 -10.72 -6.94 -11.95
C VAL A 35 -10.25 -7.24 -13.37
N GLU A 36 -11.19 -7.28 -14.32
CA GLU A 36 -10.81 -7.25 -15.73
C GLU A 36 -10.38 -5.83 -16.07
N GLU A 37 -9.07 -5.63 -16.22
CA GLU A 37 -8.46 -5.06 -17.43
C GLU A 37 -6.94 -5.01 -17.24
N LYS A 38 -6.24 -5.85 -18.01
CA LYS A 38 -4.80 -5.87 -18.33
C LYS A 38 -3.81 -5.84 -17.14
N ASP A 39 -2.91 -6.82 -17.14
CA ASP A 39 -1.79 -6.98 -16.21
C ASP A 39 -2.14 -7.52 -14.82
N GLY A 40 -2.34 -8.84 -14.76
CA GLY A 40 -1.75 -9.73 -13.73
C GLY A 40 -2.02 -9.51 -12.23
N ASP A 41 -2.63 -8.41 -11.81
CA ASP A 41 -2.75 -8.05 -10.40
C ASP A 41 -4.03 -8.63 -9.79
N TYR A 42 -3.82 -9.83 -9.28
CA TYR A 42 -4.77 -10.58 -8.50
C TYR A 42 -4.81 -10.03 -7.07
N ILE A 43 -5.97 -9.52 -6.61
CA ILE A 43 -6.18 -9.20 -5.19
C ILE A 43 -6.79 -10.42 -4.51
N PRO A 44 -6.06 -11.14 -3.63
CA PRO A 44 -6.63 -12.22 -2.86
C PRO A 44 -7.74 -11.67 -1.97
N LYS A 45 -8.88 -12.36 -1.90
CA LYS A 45 -9.99 -11.99 -1.01
C LYS A 45 -9.52 -11.79 0.44
N THR A 46 -8.50 -12.53 0.87
CA THR A 46 -7.87 -12.40 2.19
C THR A 46 -7.32 -11.00 2.47
N ARG A 47 -6.85 -10.26 1.46
CA ARG A 47 -6.37 -8.88 1.64
C ARG A 47 -7.53 -7.90 1.88
N PHE A 48 -8.64 -8.11 1.19
CA PHE A 48 -9.88 -7.34 1.42
C PHE A 48 -10.48 -7.65 2.79
N ASP A 49 -10.54 -8.93 3.13
CA ASP A 49 -11.00 -9.38 4.43
C ASP A 49 -10.09 -8.79 5.52
N GLU A 50 -8.75 -8.90 5.43
CA GLU A 50 -7.81 -8.30 6.39
C GLU A 50 -7.97 -6.79 6.58
N VAL A 51 -8.13 -6.03 5.50
CA VAL A 51 -8.31 -4.57 5.60
C VAL A 51 -9.64 -4.22 6.25
N ASN A 52 -10.71 -4.94 5.91
CA ASN A 52 -12.02 -4.75 6.54
C ASN A 52 -12.02 -5.17 8.01
N THR A 53 -11.35 -6.27 8.37
CA THR A 53 -11.21 -6.69 9.78
C THR A 53 -10.42 -5.65 10.57
N LYS A 54 -9.27 -5.18 10.03
CA LYS A 54 -8.47 -4.13 10.68
C LYS A 54 -9.25 -2.83 10.86
N LYS A 55 -10.09 -2.45 9.89
CA LYS A 55 -10.95 -1.27 10.02
C LYS A 55 -12.03 -1.46 11.09
N ALA A 56 -12.72 -2.61 11.07
CA ALA A 56 -13.73 -2.93 12.07
C ALA A 56 -13.16 -3.04 13.49
N ASP A 57 -11.94 -3.54 13.64
CA ASP A 57 -11.23 -3.62 14.92
C ASP A 57 -10.84 -2.22 15.40
N LEU A 58 -10.32 -1.36 14.51
CA LEU A 58 -10.04 0.05 14.84
C LEU A 58 -11.30 0.82 15.23
N ASP A 59 -12.42 0.62 14.53
CA ASP A 59 -13.71 1.26 14.86
C ASP A 59 -14.23 0.79 16.23
N LYS A 60 -14.07 -0.50 16.56
CA LYS A 60 -14.38 -1.06 17.89
C LYS A 60 -13.48 -0.50 18.97
N GLU A 61 -12.17 -0.42 18.74
CA GLU A 61 -11.23 0.16 19.70
C GLU A 61 -11.54 1.64 19.95
N LEU A 62 -11.92 2.38 18.91
CA LEU A 62 -12.30 3.78 19.02
C LEU A 62 -13.62 3.96 19.78
N ALA A 63 -14.62 3.10 19.52
CA ALA A 63 -15.87 3.08 20.28
C ALA A 63 -15.65 2.74 21.76
N THR A 64 -14.82 1.72 22.04
CA THR A 64 -14.46 1.31 23.40
C THR A 64 -13.72 2.42 24.13
N THR A 65 -12.81 3.12 23.43
CA THR A 65 -12.08 4.26 23.98
C THR A 65 -13.03 5.42 24.30
N LYS A 66 -14.01 5.71 23.44
CA LYS A 66 -15.04 6.75 23.68
C LYS A 66 -15.94 6.40 24.87
N GLU A 67 -16.36 5.15 25.00
CA GLU A 67 -17.13 4.69 26.17
C GLU A 67 -16.31 4.80 27.45
N SER A 68 -15.04 4.39 27.42
CA SER A 68 -14.14 4.54 28.57
C SER A 68 -13.93 6.01 28.95
N LEU A 69 -13.79 6.89 27.96
CA LEU A 69 -13.66 8.33 28.21
C LEU A 69 -14.93 8.90 28.85
N ALA A 70 -16.11 8.56 28.31
CA ALA A 70 -17.40 8.99 28.87
C ALA A 70 -17.59 8.51 30.32
N LYS A 71 -17.14 7.29 30.63
CA LYS A 71 -17.17 6.75 31.99
C LYS A 71 -16.23 7.51 32.92
N VAL A 72 -14.99 7.74 32.51
CA VAL A 72 -14.01 8.54 33.29
C VAL A 72 -14.50 9.97 33.50
N GLN A 73 -15.12 10.59 32.49
CA GLN A 73 -15.73 11.91 32.61
C GLN A 73 -16.85 11.92 33.66
N THR A 74 -17.70 10.89 33.64
CA THR A 74 -18.80 10.73 34.61
C THR A 74 -18.27 10.52 36.02
N ASP A 75 -17.23 9.69 36.18
CA ASP A 75 -16.59 9.45 37.48
C ASP A 75 -15.90 10.73 38.00
N PHE A 76 -15.30 11.53 37.12
CA PHE A 76 -14.74 12.84 37.46
C PHE A 76 -15.81 13.82 37.94
N ASP A 77 -16.93 13.95 37.21
CA ASP A 77 -18.04 14.83 37.58
C ASP A 77 -18.69 14.41 38.91
N ASN A 78 -18.76 13.11 39.18
CA ASN A 78 -19.25 12.57 40.45
C ASN A 78 -18.27 12.86 41.60
N LEU A 79 -16.97 12.77 41.34
CA LEU A 79 -15.93 13.11 42.32
C LEU A 79 -15.83 14.61 42.58
N GLU A 80 -16.08 15.47 41.59
CA GLU A 80 -16.21 16.93 41.82
C GLU A 80 -17.37 17.24 42.77
N LYS A 81 -18.49 16.54 42.64
CA LYS A 81 -19.62 16.66 43.56
C LYS A 81 -19.29 16.14 44.96
N GLU A 82 -18.53 15.06 45.07
CA GLU A 82 -18.06 14.52 46.36
C GLU A 82 -16.96 15.40 47.01
N LYS A 83 -16.15 16.10 46.20
CA LYS A 83 -15.12 17.05 46.67
C LYS A 83 -15.72 18.23 47.41
N ALA A 84 -16.97 18.63 47.08
CA ALA A 84 -17.73 19.60 47.85
C ALA A 84 -18.07 19.13 49.28
N GLY A 85 -17.92 17.83 49.60
CA GLY A 85 -18.18 17.21 50.89
C GLY A 85 -16.97 17.01 51.82
N GLY A 86 -15.73 17.31 51.38
CA GLY A 86 -14.54 17.42 52.24
C GLY A 86 -13.91 16.11 52.75
N SER A 87 -13.07 15.45 51.94
CA SER A 87 -12.17 14.38 52.39
C SER A 87 -10.79 14.45 51.72
N LYS A 88 -9.71 14.44 52.51
CA LYS A 88 -8.30 14.53 52.06
C LYS A 88 -7.87 13.37 51.13
N THR A 89 -8.49 12.20 51.21
CA THR A 89 -8.24 11.07 50.29
C THR A 89 -8.82 11.27 48.89
N LEU A 90 -9.71 12.26 48.71
CA LEU A 90 -10.27 12.61 47.41
C LEU A 90 -9.32 13.49 46.58
N GLU A 91 -8.51 14.34 47.21
CA GLU A 91 -7.57 15.22 46.50
C GLU A 91 -6.52 14.41 45.74
N ASP A 92 -5.94 13.38 46.35
CA ASP A 92 -4.97 12.50 45.67
C ASP A 92 -5.60 11.75 44.50
N LYS A 93 -6.84 11.26 44.66
CA LYS A 93 -7.60 10.58 43.58
C LYS A 93 -7.97 11.53 42.44
N VAL A 94 -8.41 12.75 42.75
CA VAL A 94 -8.70 13.78 41.75
C VAL A 94 -7.44 14.15 41.00
N THR A 95 -6.29 14.23 41.67
CA THR A 95 -5.02 14.55 41.03
C THR A 95 -4.56 13.43 40.08
N ASP A 96 -4.67 12.16 40.51
CA ASP A 96 -4.34 11.00 39.69
C ASP A 96 -5.27 10.87 38.46
N LEU A 97 -6.59 11.03 38.67
CA LEU A 97 -7.56 11.02 37.57
C LEU A 97 -7.36 12.19 36.61
N THR A 98 -7.04 13.39 37.10
CA THR A 98 -6.72 14.54 36.25
C THR A 98 -5.50 14.26 35.36
N LYS A 99 -4.48 13.60 35.93
CA LYS A 99 -3.29 13.18 35.18
C LYS A 99 -3.64 12.15 34.11
N GLN A 100 -4.40 11.11 34.46
CA GLN A 100 -4.87 10.10 33.50
C GLN A 100 -5.71 10.72 32.38
N LEU A 101 -6.58 11.68 32.69
CA LEU A 101 -7.42 12.37 31.71
C LEU A 101 -6.57 13.21 30.75
N THR A 102 -5.56 13.90 31.27
CA THR A 102 -4.60 14.68 30.47
C THR A 102 -3.76 13.78 29.55
N ASP A 103 -3.30 12.63 30.07
CA ASP A 103 -2.55 11.63 29.30
C ASP A 103 -3.43 11.03 28.20
N MET A 104 -4.68 10.67 28.51
CA MET A 104 -5.65 10.16 27.51
C MET A 104 -6.00 11.20 26.45
N GLN A 105 -6.17 12.48 26.82
CA GLN A 105 -6.41 13.56 25.86
C GLN A 105 -5.22 13.75 24.92
N THR A 106 -4.00 13.63 25.45
CA THR A 106 -2.76 13.70 24.65
C THR A 106 -2.69 12.51 23.68
N GLN A 107 -2.93 11.29 24.16
CA GLN A 107 -2.97 10.10 23.31
C GLN A 107 -4.05 10.16 22.22
N LEU A 108 -5.23 10.70 22.54
CA LEU A 108 -6.29 10.90 21.55
C LEU A 108 -5.86 11.89 20.47
N LYS A 109 -5.26 13.01 20.85
CA LYS A 109 -4.75 14.01 19.92
C LYS A 109 -3.63 13.46 19.02
N ASP A 110 -2.73 12.65 19.59
CA ASP A 110 -1.67 11.99 18.83
C ASP A 110 -2.24 10.98 17.83
N LYS A 111 -3.22 10.15 18.25
CA LYS A 111 -3.90 9.21 17.36
C LYS A 111 -4.67 9.92 16.25
N ASP A 112 -5.37 11.00 16.55
CA ASP A 112 -6.08 11.79 15.55
C ASP A 112 -5.11 12.40 14.52
N THR A 113 -3.96 12.90 15.00
CA THR A 113 -2.88 13.39 14.11
C THR A 113 -2.34 12.26 13.22
N GLN A 114 -2.11 11.06 13.76
CA GLN A 114 -1.64 9.91 12.98
C GLN A 114 -2.67 9.45 11.94
N LEU A 115 -3.95 9.42 12.27
CA LEU A 115 -5.02 9.08 11.34
C LEU A 115 -5.11 10.10 10.21
N ASN A 116 -5.09 11.39 10.54
CA ASN A 116 -5.07 12.46 9.56
C ASN A 116 -3.86 12.34 8.60
N LEU A 117 -2.67 12.10 9.14
CA LEU A 117 -1.45 11.90 8.33
C LEU A 117 -1.56 10.66 7.43
N ARG A 118 -2.15 9.56 7.94
CA ARG A 118 -2.39 8.34 7.18
C ARG A 118 -3.36 8.58 6.02
N ASP A 119 -4.44 9.31 6.24
CA ASP A 119 -5.42 9.63 5.20
C ASP A 119 -4.82 10.53 4.11
N ARG A 120 -3.99 11.50 4.52
CA ARG A 120 -3.20 12.34 3.61
C ARG A 120 -2.22 11.52 2.79
N ARG A 121 -1.46 10.62 3.44
CA ARG A 121 -0.52 9.70 2.76
C ARG A 121 -1.25 8.83 1.75
N SER A 122 -2.40 8.27 2.12
CA SER A 122 -3.21 7.47 1.20
C SER A 122 -3.72 8.29 0.01
N SER A 123 -4.09 9.55 0.23
CA SER A 123 -4.53 10.45 -0.84
C SER A 123 -3.39 10.78 -1.82
N VAL A 124 -2.17 11.00 -1.31
CA VAL A 124 -0.97 11.19 -2.15
C VAL A 124 -0.67 9.94 -2.96
N GLU A 125 -0.73 8.75 -2.34
CA GLU A 125 -0.48 7.50 -3.02
C GLU A 125 -1.47 7.28 -4.18
N LYS A 126 -2.76 7.53 -3.95
CA LYS A 126 -3.80 7.45 -4.99
C LYS A 126 -3.52 8.41 -6.14
N GLU A 127 -3.11 9.65 -5.84
CA GLU A 127 -2.82 10.66 -6.85
C GLU A 127 -1.57 10.29 -7.68
N LEU A 128 -0.52 9.75 -7.06
CA LEU A 128 0.66 9.26 -7.78
C LEU A 128 0.31 8.09 -8.71
N ARG A 129 -0.51 7.15 -8.24
CA ARG A 129 -1.01 6.03 -9.07
C ARG A 129 -1.87 6.52 -10.23
N ALA A 130 -2.75 7.49 -9.98
CA ALA A 130 -3.56 8.12 -11.03
C ALA A 130 -2.71 8.81 -12.11
N ARG A 131 -1.50 9.25 -11.73
CA ARG A 131 -0.49 9.83 -12.65
C ARG A 131 0.43 8.79 -13.28
N HIS A 132 0.13 7.50 -13.14
CA HIS A 132 0.87 6.38 -13.72
C HIS A 132 2.32 6.30 -13.21
N VAL A 133 2.54 6.49 -11.91
CA VAL A 133 3.84 6.21 -11.30
C VAL A 133 4.23 4.73 -11.47
N ASN A 134 5.51 4.47 -11.70
CA ASN A 134 6.01 3.09 -11.68
C ASN A 134 6.01 2.54 -10.25
N GLU A 135 5.27 1.45 -10.03
CA GLU A 135 5.09 0.79 -8.72
C GLU A 135 6.41 0.43 -8.03
N ASN A 136 7.46 0.09 -8.80
CA ASN A 136 8.77 -0.23 -8.23
C ASN A 136 9.42 0.97 -7.52
N TYR A 137 9.01 2.18 -7.88
CA TYR A 137 9.52 3.43 -7.33
C TYR A 137 8.52 4.17 -6.45
N LEU A 138 7.30 3.62 -6.25
CA LEU A 138 6.24 4.29 -5.49
C LEU A 138 6.69 4.66 -4.08
N ASN A 139 7.29 3.73 -3.33
CA ASN A 139 7.76 4.02 -1.97
C ASN A 139 8.82 5.12 -1.93
N MET A 140 9.73 5.14 -2.90
CA MET A 140 10.76 6.18 -3.01
C MET A 140 10.13 7.53 -3.33
N LEU A 141 9.20 7.57 -4.29
CA LEU A 141 8.51 8.80 -4.69
C LEU A 141 7.57 9.33 -3.62
N MET A 142 6.92 8.45 -2.86
CA MET A 142 6.16 8.84 -1.67
C MET A 142 7.07 9.56 -0.67
N ASN A 143 8.21 8.99 -0.32
CA ASN A 143 9.15 9.63 0.63
C ASN A 143 9.72 10.94 0.07
N GLU A 144 10.03 10.98 -1.22
CA GLU A 144 10.54 12.18 -1.89
C GLU A 144 9.47 13.29 -1.97
N PHE A 145 8.22 12.91 -2.19
CA PHE A 145 7.08 13.81 -2.16
C PHE A 145 6.89 14.37 -0.75
N GLU A 146 6.84 13.52 0.27
CA GLU A 146 6.70 13.93 1.68
C GLU A 146 7.80 14.90 2.12
N ARG A 147 9.03 14.70 1.63
CA ARG A 147 10.16 15.59 1.90
C ARG A 147 9.97 16.99 1.30
N LYS A 148 9.40 17.08 0.10
CA LYS A 148 9.19 18.35 -0.63
C LYS A 148 7.85 19.02 -0.28
N ASN A 149 6.86 18.22 0.07
CA ASN A 149 5.48 18.61 0.37
C ASN A 149 5.03 17.91 1.66
N PRO A 150 5.31 18.51 2.84
CA PRO A 150 4.94 17.94 4.12
C PRO A 150 3.45 17.60 4.19
N LEU A 151 3.12 16.36 4.57
CA LEU A 151 1.74 15.85 4.52
C LEU A 151 0.77 16.66 5.37
N ASP A 152 1.21 17.15 6.53
CA ASP A 152 0.44 17.97 7.47
C ASP A 152 -0.02 19.31 6.86
N LYS A 153 0.65 19.78 5.82
CA LYS A 153 0.34 21.03 5.12
C LYS A 153 -0.61 20.88 3.94
N LEU A 154 -0.91 19.65 3.52
CA LEU A 154 -1.86 19.42 2.44
C LEU A 154 -3.28 19.84 2.87
N GLU A 155 -4.12 20.25 1.94
CA GLU A 155 -5.54 20.41 2.25
C GLU A 155 -6.29 19.26 1.57
N ILE A 156 -7.12 18.56 2.34
CA ILE A 156 -7.97 17.47 1.81
C ILE A 156 -9.40 17.98 1.80
N VAL A 157 -10.02 17.97 0.62
CA VAL A 157 -11.43 18.33 0.41
C VAL A 157 -12.09 17.14 -0.28
N ASP A 158 -13.15 16.60 0.32
CA ASP A 158 -13.90 15.44 -0.19
C ASP A 158 -13.00 14.23 -0.51
N GLY A 159 -12.00 13.99 0.33
CA GLY A 159 -11.06 12.87 0.17
C GLY A 159 -10.04 13.04 -0.96
N LYS A 160 -9.93 14.23 -1.55
CA LYS A 160 -8.93 14.58 -2.57
C LYS A 160 -8.03 15.72 -2.09
N ILE A 161 -6.80 15.74 -2.59
CA ILE A 161 -5.87 16.84 -2.31
C ILE A 161 -6.36 18.08 -3.08
N LYS A 162 -6.60 19.16 -2.36
CA LYS A 162 -6.92 20.46 -2.94
C LYS A 162 -5.72 20.95 -3.74
N ASP A 163 -6.00 21.53 -4.92
CA ASP A 163 -4.98 22.01 -5.85
C ASP A 163 -3.94 20.94 -6.25
N ALA A 164 -4.36 19.65 -6.28
CA ALA A 164 -3.50 18.52 -6.63
C ALA A 164 -2.68 18.77 -7.91
N GLU A 165 -3.28 19.37 -8.95
CA GLU A 165 -2.54 19.63 -10.20
C GLU A 165 -1.33 20.54 -10.00
N ASN A 166 -1.45 21.60 -9.20
CA ASN A 166 -0.35 22.52 -8.93
C ASN A 166 0.75 21.90 -8.07
N ILE A 167 0.38 20.95 -7.20
CA ILE A 167 1.32 20.27 -6.30
C ILE A 167 2.06 19.15 -7.04
N PHE A 168 1.33 18.33 -7.80
CA PHE A 168 1.87 17.12 -8.40
C PHE A 168 2.51 17.33 -9.77
N LYS A 169 2.08 18.32 -10.56
CA LYS A 169 2.66 18.56 -11.88
C LYS A 169 4.16 18.92 -11.84
N PRO A 170 4.64 19.87 -11.01
CA PRO A 170 6.07 20.14 -10.89
C PRO A 170 6.86 18.94 -10.35
N PHE A 171 6.23 18.17 -9.46
CA PHE A 171 6.83 16.95 -8.90
C PHE A 171 6.99 15.86 -9.97
N GLN A 172 5.98 15.67 -10.82
CA GLN A 172 6.00 14.74 -11.94
C GLN A 172 7.02 15.16 -13.00
N GLU A 173 7.08 16.44 -13.36
CA GLU A 173 8.06 16.98 -14.31
C GLU A 173 9.50 16.76 -13.82
N SER A 174 9.75 16.95 -12.52
CA SER A 174 11.06 16.73 -11.89
C SER A 174 11.49 15.26 -11.85
N ASN A 175 10.52 14.33 -11.95
CA ASN A 175 10.73 12.89 -11.79
C ASN A 175 10.22 12.11 -13.02
N LYS A 176 10.14 12.76 -14.18
CA LYS A 176 9.41 12.26 -15.37
C LYS A 176 9.76 10.83 -15.77
N ASP A 177 11.00 10.40 -15.56
CA ASP A 177 11.49 9.07 -15.94
C ASP A 177 10.95 7.94 -15.04
N LEU A 178 10.35 8.31 -13.90
CA LEU A 178 9.75 7.40 -12.92
C LEU A 178 8.22 7.31 -13.07
N PHE A 179 7.64 8.04 -14.03
CA PHE A 179 6.22 8.03 -14.40
C PHE A 179 6.06 7.49 -15.82
N GLY A 180 4.94 6.82 -16.08
CA GLY A 180 4.62 6.19 -17.36
C GLY A 180 5.13 4.75 -17.49
N GLU A 181 4.94 4.17 -18.68
CA GLU A 181 5.34 2.79 -18.95
C GLU A 181 6.86 2.63 -18.86
N VAL A 182 7.30 1.60 -18.11
CA VAL A 182 8.71 1.23 -18.03
C VAL A 182 9.17 0.81 -19.42
N LYS A 183 9.92 1.69 -20.09
CA LYS A 183 10.66 1.32 -21.29
C LYS A 183 11.76 0.35 -20.88
N ARG A 184 11.44 -0.95 -20.88
CA ARG A 184 12.46 -1.99 -20.81
C ARG A 184 13.27 -1.91 -22.09
N GLN A 185 14.31 -1.08 -22.09
CA GLN A 185 15.40 -1.20 -23.04
C GLN A 185 16.19 -2.46 -22.65
N GLY A 186 15.62 -3.62 -22.93
CA GLY A 186 16.45 -4.78 -23.18
C GLY A 186 17.28 -4.44 -24.40
N TYR A 187 18.60 -4.56 -24.31
CA TYR A 187 19.40 -4.72 -25.51
C TYR A 187 18.82 -5.96 -26.21
N THR A 188 18.13 -5.76 -27.32
CA THR A 188 18.05 -6.81 -28.33
C THR A 188 19.52 -7.11 -28.66
N PRO A 189 19.99 -8.36 -28.48
CA PRO A 189 21.29 -8.75 -28.99
C PRO A 189 21.33 -8.30 -30.45
N LYS A 190 22.34 -7.51 -30.81
CA LYS A 190 22.50 -7.06 -32.19
C LYS A 190 22.65 -8.30 -33.04
N ASP A 191 21.64 -8.61 -33.84
CA ASP A 191 21.81 -9.46 -35.01
C ASP A 191 22.78 -8.72 -35.94
N GLY A 192 24.05 -9.08 -35.92
CA GLY A 192 25.00 -8.57 -36.90
C GLY A 192 26.45 -8.45 -36.45
N GLU A 193 27.23 -9.46 -36.87
CA GLU A 193 28.63 -9.38 -37.32
C GLU A 193 29.72 -9.21 -36.26
N GLY A 194 30.15 -10.33 -35.68
CA GLY A 194 31.46 -10.39 -35.04
C GLY A 194 31.70 -11.72 -34.33
N ASN A 195 32.52 -12.58 -34.94
CA ASN A 195 33.11 -13.76 -34.31
C ASN A 195 33.63 -13.42 -32.90
N GLY A 196 32.94 -13.88 -31.86
CA GLY A 196 33.34 -13.69 -30.48
C GLY A 196 32.63 -14.68 -29.57
N ALA A 197 33.39 -15.47 -28.83
CA ALA A 197 32.91 -16.54 -27.98
C ALA A 197 31.83 -16.05 -26.99
N GLY A 198 30.60 -16.58 -27.12
CA GLY A 198 29.56 -16.38 -26.10
C GLY A 198 28.11 -16.24 -26.60
N GLU A 199 27.75 -16.73 -27.78
CA GLU A 199 26.35 -16.67 -28.24
C GLU A 199 25.50 -17.76 -27.58
N TYR A 200 24.50 -17.34 -26.80
CA TYR A 200 23.48 -18.23 -26.24
C TYR A 200 22.38 -18.45 -27.29
N TYR A 201 22.16 -19.70 -27.68
CA TYR A 201 21.07 -20.06 -28.59
C TYR A 201 19.70 -19.88 -27.94
N THR A 202 18.75 -19.32 -28.69
CA THR A 202 17.34 -19.25 -28.28
C THR A 202 16.69 -20.65 -28.30
N MET A 203 15.61 -20.84 -27.54
CA MET A 203 14.89 -22.13 -27.48
C MET A 203 14.31 -22.58 -28.82
N GLU A 204 14.01 -21.65 -29.72
CA GLU A 204 13.53 -21.96 -31.07
C GLU A 204 14.68 -22.43 -31.96
N GLN A 205 15.85 -21.78 -31.89
CA GLN A 205 17.06 -22.21 -32.58
C GLN A 205 17.49 -23.62 -32.15
N LEU A 206 17.45 -23.92 -30.85
CA LEU A 206 17.74 -25.26 -30.31
C LEU A 206 16.78 -26.33 -30.83
N LYS A 207 15.50 -26.00 -31.06
CA LYS A 207 14.51 -26.93 -31.60
C LYS A 207 14.66 -27.16 -33.11
N SER A 208 15.18 -26.17 -33.83
CA SER A 208 15.48 -26.28 -35.26
C SER A 208 16.84 -26.90 -35.57
N MET A 209 17.71 -27.05 -34.57
CA MET A 209 19.06 -27.59 -34.77
C MET A 209 19.05 -29.10 -35.02
N PRO A 210 19.92 -29.59 -35.92
CA PRO A 210 20.20 -31.01 -36.05
C PRO A 210 20.72 -31.58 -34.72
N LYS A 211 20.25 -32.78 -34.33
CA LYS A 211 20.65 -33.42 -33.07
C LYS A 211 22.17 -33.57 -32.91
N SER A 212 22.90 -33.76 -34.03
CA SER A 212 24.36 -33.85 -34.05
C SER A 212 25.04 -32.54 -33.65
N GLU A 213 24.43 -31.40 -33.98
CA GLU A 213 24.97 -30.07 -33.70
C GLU A 213 24.68 -29.65 -32.25
N VAL A 214 23.50 -30.01 -31.74
CA VAL A 214 23.15 -29.85 -30.31
C VAL A 214 24.12 -30.64 -29.42
N ALA A 215 24.45 -31.89 -29.80
CA ALA A 215 25.38 -32.74 -29.06
C ALA A 215 26.81 -32.16 -29.02
N ALA A 216 27.33 -31.68 -30.16
CA ALA A 216 28.64 -31.07 -30.24
C ALA A 216 28.75 -29.77 -29.40
N ASN A 217 27.66 -29.00 -29.33
CA ASN A 217 27.61 -27.78 -28.53
C ASN A 217 27.51 -28.07 -27.03
N MET A 218 26.76 -29.10 -26.61
CA MET A 218 26.76 -29.58 -25.22
C MET A 218 28.15 -30.06 -24.78
N GLU A 219 28.85 -30.84 -25.62
CA GLU A 219 30.19 -31.34 -25.29
C GLU A 219 31.20 -30.18 -25.11
N LYS A 220 31.10 -29.12 -25.92
CA LYS A 220 31.90 -27.90 -25.75
C LYS A 220 31.56 -27.16 -24.45
N ALA A 221 30.29 -27.05 -24.11
CA ALA A 221 29.84 -26.42 -22.87
C ALA A 221 30.33 -27.19 -21.64
N GLU A 222 30.25 -28.52 -21.66
CA GLU A 222 30.76 -29.39 -20.59
C GLU A 222 32.27 -29.27 -20.41
N LYS A 223 33.04 -29.22 -21.51
CA LYS A 223 34.50 -28.98 -21.47
C LYS A 223 34.86 -27.60 -20.91
N SER A 224 34.09 -26.57 -21.27
CA SER A 224 34.28 -25.21 -20.74
C SER A 224 33.94 -25.13 -19.24
N LEU A 225 32.86 -25.79 -18.81
CA LEU A 225 32.46 -25.85 -17.40
C LEU A 225 33.53 -26.56 -16.55
N ALA A 226 34.06 -27.68 -17.04
CA ALA A 226 35.14 -28.42 -16.38
C ALA A 226 36.44 -27.60 -16.28
N TYR A 227 36.74 -26.78 -17.30
CA TYR A 227 37.90 -25.87 -17.28
C TYR A 227 37.75 -24.76 -16.22
N HIS A 228 36.55 -24.20 -16.06
CA HIS A 228 36.29 -23.18 -15.04
C HIS A 228 36.22 -23.73 -13.62
N GLN A 229 35.69 -24.95 -13.42
CA GLN A 229 35.67 -25.59 -12.11
C GLN A 229 37.07 -25.94 -11.60
N ASN A 230 38.00 -26.34 -12.49
CA ASN A 230 39.39 -26.62 -12.11
C ASN A 230 40.23 -25.36 -11.81
N ASN A 231 39.78 -24.17 -12.24
CA ASN A 231 40.49 -22.91 -12.03
C ASN A 231 39.92 -22.06 -10.87
N GLN A 232 38.80 -22.46 -10.26
CA GLN A 232 38.24 -21.80 -9.05
C GLN A 232 38.62 -22.49 -7.73
N GLY A 233 39.44 -23.55 -7.78
CA GLY A 233 39.89 -24.32 -6.62
C GLY A 233 41.34 -24.09 -6.19
N LYS A 234 41.92 -22.91 -6.45
CA LYS A 234 43.25 -22.51 -5.93
C LYS A 234 43.18 -21.20 -5.17
#